data_AF-A0ABD4ZG23-F1
#
_entry.id   AF-A0ABD4ZG23-F1
#
_cell.length_a   1.000
_cell.length_b   1.000
_cell.length_c   1.000
_cell.angle_alpha   90.00
_cell.angle_beta   90.00
_cell.angle_gamma   90.00
#
_symmetry.space_group_name_H-M   'P 1'
#
loop_
_entity.id
_entity.type
_entity.pdbx_description
1 polymer ?
#
loop_
_entity_poly.entity_id
_entity_poly.type
_entity_poly.pdbx_seq_one_letter_code
_entity_poly.pdbx_strand_id
1 'polypeptide(L)'
;AESVAAQMPDLILISATGGDSALALYDQLSTIAPTLIINYDDKSWQSLLTQLGEITGHEKQAAERIALFDKQLAAAKEQIKLPPQPVTALVYTA
;
A
#
# COMPACT_ATOMS: atom_id res chain seq x y z
N ALA A 1 1.56 9.00 18.98
CA ALA A 1 2.81 9.71 18.67
C ALA A 1 3.97 9.21 19.54
N GLU A 2 3.82 9.14 20.87
CA GLU A 2 4.89 8.70 21.78
C GLU A 2 5.47 7.30 21.46
N SER A 3 4.61 6.33 21.16
CA SER A 3 5.05 4.99 20.73
C SER A 3 5.83 5.00 19.41
N VAL A 4 5.53 5.95 18.51
CA VAL A 4 6.24 6.13 17.24
C VAL A 4 7.58 6.81 17.48
N ALA A 5 7.61 7.84 18.33
CA ALA A 5 8.85 8.53 18.72
C ALA A 5 9.87 7.58 19.35
N ALA A 6 9.41 6.62 20.16
CA ALA A 6 10.27 5.62 20.79
C ALA A 6 11.00 4.71 19.78
N GLN A 7 10.51 4.59 18.55
CA GLN A 7 11.17 3.81 17.49
C GLN A 7 12.26 4.58 16.75
N MET A 8 12.40 5.90 17.01
CA MET A 8 13.32 6.79 16.30
C MET A 8 13.27 6.62 14.77
N PRO A 9 12.08 6.75 14.14
CA PRO A 9 11.94 6.54 12.71
C PRO A 9 12.67 7.62 11.92
N ASP A 10 13.13 7.27 10.72
CA ASP A 10 13.65 8.19 9.71
C ASP A 10 12.62 8.50 8.60
N LEU A 11 11.52 7.73 8.55
CA LEU A 11 10.36 7.95 7.69
C LEU A 11 9.09 7.41 8.38
N ILE A 12 8.00 8.18 8.30
CA ILE A 12 6.66 7.77 8.76
C ILE A 12 5.70 7.78 7.58
N LEU A 13 4.91 6.72 7.44
CA LEU A 13 3.84 6.61 6.43
C LEU A 13 2.48 6.64 7.13
N ILE A 14 1.56 7.47 6.63
CA ILE A 14 0.19 7.59 7.11
C ILE A 14 -0.76 7.27 5.96
N SER A 15 -1.75 6.41 6.18
CA SER A 15 -2.83 6.20 5.21
C SER A 15 -3.76 7.41 5.12
N ALA A 16 -4.10 7.81 3.89
CA ALA A 16 -4.96 8.96 3.62
C ALA A 16 -6.44 8.71 4.01
N THR A 17 -6.90 7.47 3.84
CA THR A 17 -8.28 7.04 4.08
C THR A 17 -8.28 5.68 4.78
N GLY A 18 -9.45 5.23 5.26
CA GLY A 18 -9.60 3.98 6.00
C GLY A 18 -9.58 4.15 7.53
N GLY A 19 -10.04 3.12 8.25
CA GLY A 19 -10.07 3.12 9.73
C GLY A 19 -8.68 3.06 10.37
N ASP A 20 -7.66 2.80 9.57
CA ASP A 20 -6.24 2.81 9.92
C ASP A 20 -5.57 4.18 9.72
N SER A 21 -6.31 5.18 9.21
CA SER A 21 -5.76 6.51 8.98
C SER A 21 -5.35 7.19 10.28
N ALA A 22 -4.06 7.58 10.35
CA ALA A 22 -3.50 8.39 11.42
C ALA A 22 -3.42 9.88 11.05
N LEU A 23 -4.24 10.35 10.10
CA LEU A 23 -4.16 11.71 9.55
C LEU A 23 -4.29 12.80 10.62
N ALA A 24 -5.14 12.60 11.63
CA ALA A 24 -5.30 13.52 12.76
C ALA A 24 -4.02 13.69 13.61
N LEU A 25 -3.05 12.78 13.47
CA LEU A 25 -1.77 12.82 14.17
C LEU A 25 -0.63 13.36 13.29
N TYR A 26 -0.90 13.81 12.06
CA TYR A 26 0.13 14.27 11.12
C TYR A 26 1.06 15.31 11.75
N ASP A 27 0.52 16.37 12.34
CA ASP A 27 1.32 17.44 12.95
C ASP A 27 2.24 16.92 14.07
N GLN A 28 1.79 15.93 14.83
CA GLN A 28 2.58 15.31 15.90
C GLN A 28 3.62 14.33 15.38
N LEU A 29 3.35 13.67 14.26
CA LEU A 29 4.27 12.69 13.66
C LEU A 29 5.35 13.40 12.81
N SER A 30 4.99 14.50 12.16
CA SER A 30 5.91 15.31 11.36
C SER A 30 6.99 16.01 12.19
N THR A 31 6.81 16.15 13.51
CA THR A 31 7.87 16.65 14.41
C THR A 31 8.88 15.56 14.79
N ILE A 32 8.54 14.28 14.59
CA ILE A 32 9.40 13.13 14.90
C ILE A 32 10.29 12.81 13.70
N ALA A 33 9.69 12.69 12.50
CA ALA A 33 10.39 12.31 11.28
C ALA A 33 9.64 12.79 10.02
N PRO A 34 10.29 12.83 8.84
CA PRO A 34 9.60 13.02 7.57
C PRO A 34 8.37 12.12 7.46
N THR A 35 7.20 12.72 7.29
CA THR A 35 5.91 12.03 7.32
C THR A 35 5.19 12.19 5.99
N LEU A 36 4.86 11.07 5.34
CA LEU A 36 4.17 11.04 4.05
C LEU A 36 2.76 10.48 4.22
N ILE A 37 1.80 11.15 3.58
CA ILE A 37 0.42 10.67 3.48
C ILE A 37 0.30 9.90 2.17
N ILE A 38 -0.13 8.64 2.26
CA ILE A 38 -0.23 7.72 1.14
C ILE A 38 -1.69 7.30 1.00
N ASN A 39 -2.26 7.56 -0.17
CA ASN A 39 -3.59 7.05 -0.50
C ASN A 39 -3.47 5.69 -1.19
N TYR A 40 -4.15 4.67 -0.65
CA TYR A 40 -4.15 3.31 -1.20
C TYR A 40 -5.51 2.90 -1.80
N ASP A 41 -6.55 3.71 -1.65
CA ASP A 41 -7.92 3.34 -2.04
C ASP A 41 -8.22 3.54 -3.55
N ASP A 42 -7.45 4.38 -4.22
CA ASP A 42 -7.68 4.79 -5.61
C ASP A 42 -6.67 4.15 -6.59
N LYS A 43 -5.76 3.31 -6.09
CA LYS A 43 -4.65 2.73 -6.87
C LYS A 43 -4.50 1.23 -6.64
N SER A 44 -3.95 0.55 -7.63
CA SER A 44 -3.55 -0.86 -7.46
C SER A 44 -2.38 -0.96 -6.49
N TRP A 45 -2.24 -2.12 -5.83
CA TRP A 45 -1.11 -2.37 -4.94
C TRP A 45 0.23 -2.30 -5.68
N GLN A 46 0.28 -2.62 -6.98
CA GLN A 46 1.50 -2.46 -7.79
C GLN A 46 1.91 -1.00 -7.89
N SER A 47 0.96 -0.11 -8.19
CA SER A 47 1.23 1.33 -8.28
C SER A 47 1.68 1.91 -6.94
N LEU A 48 1.05 1.46 -5.85
CA LEU A 48 1.46 1.83 -4.49
C LEU A 48 2.88 1.36 -4.20
N LEU A 49 3.21 0.11 -4.55
CA LEU A 49 4.54 -0.46 -4.32
C LEU A 49 5.62 0.27 -5.12
N THR A 50 5.33 0.67 -6.37
CA THR A 50 6.24 1.50 -7.16
C THR A 50 6.51 2.84 -6.48
N GLN A 51 5.46 3.54 -6.02
CA GLN A 51 5.62 4.82 -5.30
C GLN A 51 6.46 4.66 -4.02
N LEU A 52 6.22 3.59 -3.25
CA LEU A 52 7.02 3.30 -2.06
C LEU A 52 8.47 2.97 -2.41
N GLY A 53 8.71 2.31 -3.53
CA GLY A 53 10.05 2.06 -4.06
C GLY A 53 10.81 3.36 -4.32
N GLU A 54 10.19 4.33 -4.98
CA GLU A 54 10.79 5.66 -5.25
C GLU A 54 11.07 6.44 -3.96
N ILE A 55 10.14 6.40 -3.00
CA ILE A 55 10.29 7.08 -1.70
C ILE A 55 11.46 6.48 -0.90
N THR A 56 11.65 5.17 -0.98
CA THR A 56 12.62 4.45 -0.13
C THR A 56 13.92 4.07 -0.85
N GLY A 57 14.09 4.44 -2.13
CA GLY A 57 15.25 4.06 -2.93
C GLY A 57 15.33 2.56 -3.24
N HIS A 58 14.18 1.89 -3.28
CA HIS A 58 14.03 0.44 -3.49
C HIS A 58 13.26 0.11 -4.78
N GLU A 59 13.43 0.93 -5.82
CA GLU A 59 12.72 0.80 -7.09
C GLU A 59 12.98 -0.58 -7.74
N LYS A 60 14.22 -1.08 -7.62
CA LYS A 60 14.60 -2.40 -8.13
C LYS A 60 13.82 -3.52 -7.43
N GLN A 61 13.76 -3.50 -6.11
CA GLN A 61 13.02 -4.50 -5.34
C GLN A 61 11.51 -4.42 -5.62
N ALA A 62 10.96 -3.22 -5.76
CA ALA A 62 9.57 -3.02 -6.15
C ALA A 62 9.27 -3.64 -7.53
N ALA A 63 10.11 -3.36 -8.53
CA ALA A 63 9.99 -3.90 -9.88
C ALA A 63 10.12 -5.43 -9.91
N GLU A 64 11.09 -6.00 -9.19
CA GLU A 64 11.28 -7.45 -9.08
C GLU A 64 10.05 -8.13 -8.46
N ARG A 65 9.46 -7.53 -7.42
CA ARG A 65 8.29 -8.08 -6.75
C ARG A 65 7.05 -8.06 -7.66
N ILE A 66 6.86 -6.98 -8.41
CA ILE A 66 5.77 -6.85 -9.39
C ILE A 66 5.95 -7.89 -10.51
N ALA A 67 7.17 -8.01 -11.07
CA ALA A 67 7.45 -8.97 -12.13
C ALA A 67 7.20 -10.43 -11.70
N LEU A 68 7.55 -10.78 -10.45
CA LEU A 68 7.26 -12.10 -9.90
C LEU A 68 5.75 -12.35 -9.80
N PHE A 69 4.98 -11.36 -9.36
CA PHE A 69 3.54 -11.46 -9.30
C PHE A 69 2.92 -11.59 -10.70
N ASP A 70 3.35 -10.80 -11.67
CA ASP A 70 2.81 -10.85 -13.03
C ASP A 70 3.01 -12.22 -13.67
N LYS A 71 4.16 -12.86 -13.40
CA LYS A 71 4.40 -14.25 -13.82
C LYS A 71 3.41 -15.23 -13.17
N GLN A 72 3.13 -15.08 -11.89
CA GLN A 72 2.15 -15.93 -11.19
C GLN A 72 0.72 -15.67 -11.68
N LEU A 73 0.37 -14.41 -11.93
CA LEU A 73 -0.93 -14.01 -12.46
C LEU A 73 -1.16 -14.58 -13.86
N ALA A 74 -0.15 -14.55 -14.73
CA ALA A 74 -0.23 -15.15 -16.06
C ALA A 74 -0.51 -16.65 -15.99
N ALA A 75 0.24 -17.38 -15.16
CA ALA A 75 0.02 -18.81 -14.94
C ALA A 75 -1.37 -19.11 -14.34
N ALA A 76 -1.83 -18.32 -13.38
CA ALA A 76 -3.14 -18.50 -12.75
C ALA A 76 -4.29 -18.23 -13.75
N LYS A 77 -4.15 -17.24 -14.63
CA LYS A 77 -5.14 -16.93 -15.67
C LYS A 77 -5.34 -18.10 -16.64
N GLU A 78 -4.31 -18.87 -16.93
CA GLU A 78 -4.40 -20.07 -17.78
C GLU A 78 -5.05 -21.26 -17.05
N GLN A 79 -4.89 -21.32 -15.73
CA GLN A 79 -5.35 -22.44 -14.91
C GLN A 79 -6.80 -22.30 -14.42
N ILE A 80 -7.36 -21.09 -14.46
CA ILE A 80 -8.67 -20.79 -13.87
C ILE A 80 -9.65 -20.35 -14.96
N LYS A 81 -10.84 -20.95 -14.97
CA LYS A 81 -11.96 -20.49 -15.78
C LYS A 81 -12.84 -19.56 -14.94
N LEU A 82 -13.02 -18.32 -15.40
CA LEU A 82 -13.91 -17.37 -14.72
C LEU A 82 -15.37 -17.85 -14.77
N PRO A 83 -16.17 -17.57 -13.72
CA PRO A 83 -17.61 -17.77 -13.77
C PRO A 83 -18.26 -16.82 -14.80
N PRO A 84 -19.53 -17.07 -15.18
CA PRO A 84 -20.29 -16.15 -16.02
C PRO A 84 -20.24 -14.71 -15.49
N GLN A 85 -20.08 -13.76 -16.40
CA GLN A 85 -19.92 -12.34 -16.10
C GLN A 85 -21.25 -11.59 -16.29
N PRO A 86 -21.47 -10.43 -15.62
CA PRO A 86 -20.54 -9.70 -14.75
C PRO A 86 -20.47 -10.27 -13.33
N VAL A 87 -19.40 -9.92 -12.61
CA VAL A 87 -19.25 -10.17 -11.16
C VAL A 87 -19.12 -8.86 -10.41
N THR A 88 -19.50 -8.85 -9.13
CA THR A 88 -19.35 -7.70 -8.22
C THR A 88 -18.73 -8.17 -6.91
N ALA A 89 -17.72 -7.46 -6.43
CA ALA A 89 -17.13 -7.66 -5.11
C ALA A 89 -17.86 -6.79 -4.09
N LEU A 90 -18.19 -7.34 -2.92
CA LEU A 90 -18.85 -6.62 -1.84
C LEU A 90 -18.31 -7.07 -0.48
N VAL A 91 -18.27 -6.14 0.46
CA VAL A 91 -18.02 -6.42 1.88
C VAL A 91 -19.31 -6.08 2.63
N TYR A 92 -19.88 -7.06 3.33
CA TYR A 92 -21.05 -6.86 4.19
C TYR A 92 -20.61 -6.97 5.65
N THR A 93 -20.55 -5.84 6.32
CA THR A 93 -20.33 -5.73 7.77
C THR A 93 -21.68 -5.57 8.46
N ALA A 94 -22.03 -6.54 9.32
CA ALA A 94 -23.25 -6.55 10.13
C ALA A 94 -23.13 -5.66 11.38
#